data_AF-A0A5B9D1L8-F1
#
_entry.id   AF-A0A5B9D1L8-F1
#
_cell.length_a   1.000
_cell.length_b   1.000
_cell.length_c   1.000
_cell.angle_alpha   90.00
_cell.angle_beta   90.00
_cell.angle_gamma   90.00
#
_symmetry.space_group_name_H-M   'P 1'
#
loop_
_entity.id
_entity.type
_entity.pdbx_description
1 polymer ?
#
loop_
_entity_poly.entity_id
_entity_poly.type
_entity_poly.pdbx_seq_one_letter_code
_entity_poly.pdbx_strand_id
1 'polypeptide(L)'
;MKKYEITDRTKQVYDIETRQPKNLYRIRALRDFDDVKAGDLGGFIEHERNLSHDGDCWVYDNAMVIMNAFISENAKIRNDAAVADNAKVYGNAKIYGKAKVYGSDTRVYGNAHIYDNANICSDVWCRSKGRIYGKCVVSDNAKVYGDAKICGQVCDNAVVYGKAFICIEAKIYDDAKVWHSAHVKGSVYGNAKVSGSAHVCEGSHIFDNARVYGKAAVYKDVKIYGNARVYENARIYGKVEIYDDACVSNRSIIAEGVKIYGNAVINGKQKICDDTDGSEKILDKTA
;
A
#
# COMPACT_ATOMS: atom_id res chain seq x y z
N MET A 1 -11.15 -16.75 -31.96
CA MET A 1 -10.15 -17.83 -32.13
C MET A 1 -9.55 -18.11 -30.76
N LYS A 2 -9.40 -19.39 -30.35
CA LYS A 2 -8.81 -19.71 -29.05
C LYS A 2 -7.35 -19.21 -28.99
N LYS A 3 -6.97 -18.64 -27.85
CA LYS A 3 -5.60 -18.13 -27.60
C LYS A 3 -4.66 -19.23 -27.07
N TYR A 4 -5.20 -20.16 -26.29
CA TYR A 4 -4.45 -21.24 -25.67
C TYR A 4 -5.32 -22.48 -25.49
N GLU A 5 -4.66 -23.60 -25.20
CA GLU A 5 -5.27 -24.84 -24.74
C GLU A 5 -4.79 -25.20 -23.34
N ILE A 6 -5.58 -26.03 -22.65
CA ILE A 6 -5.18 -26.70 -21.42
C ILE A 6 -4.52 -28.03 -21.79
N THR A 7 -3.33 -28.29 -21.24
CA THR A 7 -2.59 -29.54 -21.50
C THR A 7 -2.87 -30.61 -20.44
N ASP A 8 -2.36 -31.81 -20.68
CA ASP A 8 -2.38 -32.97 -19.77
C ASP A 8 -1.39 -32.85 -18.61
N ARG A 9 -0.43 -31.92 -18.67
CA ARG A 9 0.53 -31.69 -17.59
C ARG A 9 -0.16 -30.99 -16.41
N THR A 10 -0.34 -31.73 -15.33
CA THR A 10 -1.00 -31.25 -14.12
C THR A 10 -0.06 -30.92 -12.98
N LYS A 11 -0.56 -30.14 -12.03
CA LYS A 11 0.02 -29.87 -10.72
C LYS A 11 -1.10 -29.96 -9.71
N GLN A 12 -0.86 -30.57 -8.55
CA GLN A 12 -1.83 -30.58 -7.47
C GLN A 12 -1.42 -29.55 -6.40
N VAL A 13 -2.39 -28.78 -5.95
CA VAL A 13 -2.26 -27.89 -4.79
C VAL A 13 -3.40 -28.17 -3.82
N TYR A 14 -3.29 -27.70 -2.59
CA TYR A 14 -4.35 -27.86 -1.59
C TYR A 14 -4.93 -26.50 -1.25
N ASP A 15 -6.25 -26.44 -1.25
CA ASP A 15 -6.98 -25.31 -0.72
C ASP A 15 -6.61 -25.09 0.75
N ILE A 16 -6.28 -23.84 1.11
CA ILE A 16 -5.72 -23.54 2.44
C ILE A 16 -6.79 -23.72 3.52
N GLU A 17 -8.05 -23.41 3.20
CA GLU A 17 -9.18 -23.43 4.15
C GLU A 17 -9.76 -24.84 4.27
N THR A 18 -10.14 -25.45 3.15
CA THR A 18 -10.85 -26.74 3.09
C THR A 18 -9.91 -27.94 3.08
N ARG A 19 -8.61 -27.75 2.82
CA ARG A 19 -7.61 -28.81 2.63
C ARG A 19 -7.93 -29.79 1.50
N GLN A 20 -8.88 -29.44 0.63
CA GLN A 20 -9.24 -30.25 -0.52
C GLN A 20 -8.20 -30.08 -1.64
N PRO A 21 -7.88 -31.17 -2.37
CA PRO A 21 -6.97 -31.08 -3.51
C PRO A 21 -7.62 -30.30 -4.66
N LYS A 22 -6.82 -29.44 -5.29
CA LYS A 22 -7.15 -28.70 -6.50
C LYS A 22 -6.18 -29.09 -7.61
N ASN A 23 -6.73 -29.43 -8.76
CA ASN A 23 -5.94 -29.80 -9.94
C ASN A 23 -5.75 -28.56 -10.82
N LEU A 24 -4.49 -28.29 -11.09
CA LEU A 24 -4.04 -27.21 -11.95
C LEU A 24 -3.49 -27.81 -13.23
N TYR A 25 -3.72 -27.13 -14.35
CA TYR A 25 -3.31 -27.61 -15.66
C TYR A 25 -2.44 -26.58 -16.35
N ARG A 26 -1.33 -27.05 -16.93
CA ARG A 26 -0.40 -26.22 -17.68
C ARG A 26 -1.07 -25.74 -18.97
N ILE A 27 -0.93 -24.47 -19.32
CA ILE A 27 -1.47 -23.92 -20.57
C ILE A 27 -0.41 -23.93 -21.69
N ARG A 28 -0.87 -24.00 -22.94
CA ARG A 28 -0.03 -23.87 -24.14
C ARG A 28 -0.65 -22.89 -25.12
N ALA A 29 0.15 -21.96 -25.64
CA ALA A 29 -0.31 -20.98 -26.62
C ALA A 29 -0.64 -21.65 -27.97
N LEU A 30 -1.75 -21.25 -28.58
CA LEU A 30 -2.22 -21.77 -29.88
C LEU A 30 -1.88 -20.84 -31.06
N ARG A 31 -1.45 -19.61 -30.76
CA ARG A 31 -1.09 -18.58 -31.74
C ARG A 31 -0.10 -17.59 -31.13
N ASP A 32 0.55 -16.81 -31.98
CA ASP A 32 1.41 -15.70 -31.56
C ASP A 32 0.58 -14.51 -31.05
N PHE A 33 1.04 -13.88 -29.96
CA PHE A 33 0.53 -12.61 -29.44
C PHE A 33 1.57 -12.00 -28.47
N ASP A 34 1.76 -10.67 -28.51
CA ASP A 34 2.76 -9.97 -27.71
C ASP A 34 4.14 -10.67 -27.73
N ASP A 35 4.67 -11.08 -26.56
CA ASP A 35 5.92 -11.82 -26.41
C ASP A 35 5.75 -13.35 -26.43
N VAL A 36 4.54 -13.87 -26.62
CA VAL A 36 4.22 -15.31 -26.61
C VAL A 36 4.10 -15.86 -28.03
N LYS A 37 4.72 -17.01 -28.28
CA LYS A 37 4.71 -17.74 -29.55
C LYS A 37 3.85 -18.99 -29.50
N ALA A 38 3.29 -19.36 -30.65
CA ALA A 38 2.53 -20.60 -30.77
C ALA A 38 3.37 -21.80 -30.30
N GLY A 39 2.82 -22.63 -29.43
CA GLY A 39 3.52 -23.76 -28.80
C GLY A 39 4.16 -23.43 -27.44
N ASP A 40 4.30 -22.16 -27.06
CA ASP A 40 4.88 -21.78 -25.77
C ASP A 40 4.05 -22.31 -24.61
N LEU A 41 4.73 -22.87 -23.60
CA LEU A 41 4.10 -23.29 -22.35
C LEU A 41 3.99 -22.10 -21.38
N GLY A 42 2.76 -21.73 -21.03
CA GLY A 42 2.47 -20.77 -19.95
C GLY A 42 2.39 -21.46 -18.59
N GLY A 43 1.98 -20.77 -17.53
CA GLY A 43 1.82 -21.31 -16.19
C GLY A 43 0.61 -22.23 -16.04
N PHE A 44 0.00 -22.22 -14.86
CA PHE A 44 -1.05 -23.18 -14.49
C PHE A 44 -2.37 -22.48 -14.17
N ILE A 45 -3.48 -23.04 -14.68
CA ILE A 45 -4.85 -22.59 -14.36
C ILE A 45 -5.72 -23.76 -13.90
N GLU A 46 -6.72 -23.51 -13.04
CA GLU A 46 -7.66 -24.56 -12.56
C GLU A 46 -8.73 -24.86 -13.62
N HIS A 47 -9.24 -23.80 -14.25
CA HIS A 47 -10.30 -23.86 -15.24
C HIS A 47 -9.98 -22.93 -16.42
N GLU A 48 -10.48 -23.27 -17.61
CA GLU A 48 -10.28 -22.45 -18.82
C GLU A 48 -10.78 -21.01 -18.60
N ARG A 49 -11.84 -20.83 -17.80
CA ARG A 49 -12.37 -19.50 -17.46
C ARG A 49 -11.41 -18.60 -16.67
N ASN A 50 -10.31 -19.11 -16.10
CA ASN A 50 -9.42 -18.31 -15.25
C ASN A 50 -8.56 -17.32 -16.06
N LEU A 51 -8.43 -17.51 -17.37
CA LEU A 51 -7.63 -16.67 -18.26
C LEU A 51 -8.46 -16.30 -19.50
N SER A 52 -8.49 -15.02 -19.86
CA SER A 52 -9.23 -14.58 -21.05
C SER A 52 -8.55 -15.07 -22.33
N HIS A 53 -9.35 -15.43 -23.34
CA HIS A 53 -8.85 -15.60 -24.71
C HIS A 53 -8.65 -14.28 -25.46
N ASP A 54 -9.21 -13.18 -24.95
CA ASP A 54 -9.07 -11.84 -25.50
C ASP A 54 -7.89 -11.08 -24.87
N GLY A 55 -7.34 -10.12 -25.62
CA GLY A 55 -6.17 -9.34 -25.22
C GLY A 55 -4.88 -10.17 -25.07
N ASP A 56 -3.84 -9.53 -24.55
CA ASP A 56 -2.48 -10.09 -24.44
C ASP A 56 -2.19 -10.69 -23.05
N CYS A 57 -3.22 -10.91 -22.22
CA CYS A 57 -3.04 -11.45 -20.89
C CYS A 57 -2.46 -12.87 -20.93
N TRP A 58 -1.55 -13.17 -20.00
CA TRP A 58 -0.87 -14.46 -19.96
C TRP A 58 -0.35 -14.82 -18.57
N VAL A 59 -0.36 -16.11 -18.28
CA VAL A 59 0.24 -16.71 -17.09
C VAL A 59 1.53 -17.38 -17.56
N TYR A 60 2.67 -17.00 -16.99
CA TYR A 60 4.01 -17.45 -17.36
C TYR A 60 4.59 -18.39 -16.29
N ASP A 61 5.70 -19.05 -16.62
CA ASP A 61 6.56 -19.76 -15.66
C ASP A 61 5.79 -20.77 -14.79
N ASN A 62 5.89 -20.68 -13.46
CA ASN A 62 5.17 -21.54 -12.50
C ASN A 62 3.95 -20.85 -11.88
N ALA A 63 3.55 -19.68 -12.41
CA ALA A 63 2.47 -18.92 -11.84
C ALA A 63 1.16 -19.70 -11.89
N MET A 64 0.31 -19.47 -10.90
CA MET A 64 -0.93 -20.22 -10.70
C MET A 64 -2.13 -19.28 -10.64
N VAL A 65 -3.18 -19.61 -11.36
CA VAL A 65 -4.49 -18.95 -11.25
C VAL A 65 -5.54 -19.99 -10.92
N ILE A 66 -6.12 -19.90 -9.74
CA ILE A 66 -7.00 -20.93 -9.16
C ILE A 66 -8.37 -20.34 -8.77
N MET A 67 -9.32 -21.23 -8.54
CA MET A 67 -10.69 -20.94 -8.10
C MET A 67 -11.45 -20.07 -9.11
N ASN A 68 -12.06 -18.97 -8.67
CA ASN A 68 -12.80 -18.04 -9.53
C ASN A 68 -11.94 -16.84 -9.99
N ALA A 69 -10.63 -16.86 -9.74
CA ALA A 69 -9.75 -15.77 -10.14
C ALA A 69 -9.77 -15.61 -11.66
N PHE A 70 -9.71 -14.37 -12.14
CA PHE A 70 -9.82 -14.09 -13.57
C PHE A 70 -8.78 -13.08 -14.05
N ILE A 71 -7.99 -13.49 -15.05
CA ILE A 71 -6.95 -12.69 -15.68
C ILE A 71 -7.39 -12.30 -17.09
N SER A 72 -7.41 -11.00 -17.39
CA SER A 72 -7.90 -10.48 -18.68
C SER A 72 -7.11 -9.27 -19.18
N GLU A 73 -7.50 -8.76 -20.36
CA GLU A 73 -6.85 -7.63 -21.04
C GLU A 73 -5.37 -7.92 -21.32
N ASN A 74 -4.42 -7.14 -20.78
CA ASN A 74 -2.97 -7.31 -21.00
C ASN A 74 -2.23 -7.71 -19.71
N ALA A 75 -2.94 -8.23 -18.72
CA ALA A 75 -2.36 -8.57 -17.43
C ALA A 75 -1.37 -9.74 -17.54
N LYS A 76 -0.21 -9.63 -16.87
CA LYS A 76 0.86 -10.64 -16.91
C LYS A 76 1.16 -11.19 -15.51
N ILE A 77 1.01 -12.50 -15.33
CA ILE A 77 1.31 -13.20 -14.08
C ILE A 77 2.56 -14.08 -14.29
N ARG A 78 3.65 -13.88 -13.54
CA ARG A 78 4.95 -14.52 -13.80
C ARG A 78 5.57 -15.19 -12.57
N ASN A 79 6.66 -15.92 -12.80
CA ASN A 79 7.46 -16.64 -11.80
C ASN A 79 6.64 -17.64 -10.98
N ASP A 80 6.60 -17.50 -9.65
CA ASP A 80 5.88 -18.36 -8.71
C ASP A 80 4.65 -17.64 -8.11
N ALA A 81 4.16 -16.59 -8.77
CA ALA A 81 3.02 -15.82 -8.28
C ALA A 81 1.73 -16.66 -8.28
N ALA A 82 0.84 -16.38 -7.32
CA ALA A 82 -0.45 -17.06 -7.19
C ALA A 82 -1.60 -16.05 -7.13
N VAL A 83 -2.61 -16.27 -7.97
CA VAL A 83 -3.88 -15.53 -7.95
C VAL A 83 -5.03 -16.49 -7.66
N ALA A 84 -5.85 -16.21 -6.65
CA ALA A 84 -6.87 -17.14 -6.16
C ALA A 84 -8.20 -16.45 -5.80
N ASP A 85 -9.13 -17.23 -5.24
CA ASP A 85 -10.47 -16.82 -4.83
C ASP A 85 -11.26 -16.16 -5.97
N ASN A 86 -11.77 -14.94 -5.78
CA ASN A 86 -12.52 -14.17 -6.77
C ASN A 86 -11.69 -13.00 -7.33
N ALA A 87 -10.37 -13.00 -7.15
CA ALA A 87 -9.51 -11.89 -7.52
C ALA A 87 -9.53 -11.64 -9.04
N LYS A 88 -9.65 -10.37 -9.45
CA LYS A 88 -9.66 -9.94 -10.85
C LYS A 88 -8.41 -9.15 -11.17
N VAL A 89 -7.66 -9.60 -12.18
CA VAL A 89 -6.44 -8.92 -12.64
C VAL A 89 -6.58 -8.59 -14.11
N TYR A 90 -6.52 -7.29 -14.44
CA TYR A 90 -6.80 -6.79 -15.79
C TYR A 90 -5.99 -5.50 -16.08
N GLY A 91 -6.24 -4.79 -17.18
CA GLY A 91 -5.37 -3.72 -17.66
C GLY A 91 -4.00 -4.25 -18.10
N ASN A 92 -2.95 -3.49 -17.79
CA ASN A 92 -1.55 -3.85 -17.98
C ASN A 92 -0.88 -4.29 -16.66
N ALA A 93 -1.66 -4.80 -15.70
CA ALA A 93 -1.16 -5.18 -14.39
C ALA A 93 -0.13 -6.30 -14.48
N LYS A 94 0.91 -6.25 -13.62
CA LYS A 94 1.97 -7.25 -13.56
C LYS A 94 2.09 -7.82 -12.15
N ILE A 95 1.95 -9.13 -12.03
CA ILE A 95 2.14 -9.85 -10.76
C ILE A 95 3.27 -10.86 -10.97
N TYR A 96 4.34 -10.79 -10.17
CA TYR A 96 5.54 -11.62 -10.39
C TYR A 96 6.30 -11.93 -9.08
N GLY A 97 7.41 -12.67 -9.16
CA GLY A 97 8.09 -13.20 -7.97
C GLY A 97 7.28 -14.30 -7.27
N LYS A 98 7.08 -14.18 -5.96
CA LYS A 98 6.28 -15.07 -5.10
C LYS A 98 5.01 -14.36 -4.56
N ALA A 99 4.57 -13.31 -5.25
CA ALA A 99 3.41 -12.52 -4.84
C ALA A 99 2.13 -13.37 -4.80
N LYS A 100 1.26 -13.07 -3.82
CA LYS A 100 -0.03 -13.73 -3.64
C LYS A 100 -1.14 -12.67 -3.69
N VAL A 101 -2.16 -12.92 -4.51
CA VAL A 101 -3.32 -12.05 -4.68
C VAL A 101 -4.59 -12.89 -4.58
N TYR A 102 -5.40 -12.69 -3.56
CA TYR A 102 -6.60 -13.49 -3.30
C TYR A 102 -7.68 -12.63 -2.60
N GLY A 103 -8.85 -13.17 -2.27
CA GLY A 103 -9.97 -12.44 -1.68
C GLY A 103 -11.26 -12.37 -2.52
N SER A 104 -12.34 -11.93 -1.88
CA SER A 104 -13.71 -11.92 -2.40
C SER A 104 -13.98 -10.88 -3.49
N ASP A 105 -13.40 -9.68 -3.40
CA ASP A 105 -13.51 -8.61 -4.40
C ASP A 105 -12.19 -7.86 -4.62
N THR A 106 -11.06 -8.56 -4.55
CA THR A 106 -9.74 -7.98 -4.85
C THR A 106 -9.60 -7.68 -6.35
N ARG A 107 -9.19 -6.45 -6.68
CA ARG A 107 -9.04 -5.94 -8.05
C ARG A 107 -7.68 -5.29 -8.25
N VAL A 108 -6.89 -5.83 -9.18
CA VAL A 108 -5.59 -5.29 -9.58
C VAL A 108 -5.65 -4.92 -11.05
N TYR A 109 -5.49 -3.63 -11.38
CA TYR A 109 -5.68 -3.17 -12.76
C TYR A 109 -4.86 -1.93 -13.13
N GLY A 110 -5.02 -1.42 -14.35
CA GLY A 110 -4.18 -0.33 -14.87
C GLY A 110 -2.74 -0.80 -15.08
N ASN A 111 -1.74 -0.04 -14.65
CA ASN A 111 -0.31 -0.41 -14.72
C ASN A 111 0.25 -0.78 -13.34
N ALA A 112 -0.55 -1.44 -12.49
CA ALA A 112 -0.13 -1.85 -11.15
C ALA A 112 0.93 -2.95 -11.20
N HIS A 113 1.91 -2.91 -10.29
CA HIS A 113 2.96 -3.92 -10.15
C HIS A 113 2.92 -4.52 -8.74
N ILE A 114 2.80 -5.84 -8.63
CA ILE A 114 2.83 -6.57 -7.36
C ILE A 114 3.89 -7.65 -7.45
N TYR A 115 4.88 -7.63 -6.57
CA TYR A 115 6.04 -8.50 -6.73
C TYR A 115 6.78 -8.87 -5.44
N ASP A 116 7.86 -9.64 -5.57
CA ASP A 116 8.62 -10.25 -4.49
C ASP A 116 7.77 -11.18 -3.62
N ASN A 117 7.54 -10.85 -2.34
CA ASN A 117 6.76 -11.67 -1.41
C ASN A 117 5.50 -10.94 -0.94
N ALA A 118 4.98 -10.03 -1.78
CA ALA A 118 3.80 -9.22 -1.46
C ALA A 118 2.56 -10.11 -1.28
N ASN A 119 1.79 -9.84 -0.22
CA ASN A 119 0.52 -10.49 0.02
C ASN A 119 -0.62 -9.47 -0.08
N ILE A 120 -1.57 -9.70 -0.99
CA ILE A 120 -2.78 -8.89 -1.18
C ILE A 120 -3.99 -9.79 -0.98
N CYS A 121 -4.87 -9.42 -0.06
CA CYS A 121 -6.06 -10.21 0.28
C CYS A 121 -7.31 -9.35 0.52
N SER A 122 -8.48 -9.99 0.61
CA SER A 122 -9.78 -9.36 0.88
C SER A 122 -10.33 -8.49 -0.28
N ASP A 123 -10.75 -7.25 -0.03
CA ASP A 123 -11.45 -6.37 -0.98
C ASP A 123 -10.57 -5.17 -1.42
N VAL A 124 -9.32 -5.48 -1.77
CA VAL A 124 -8.29 -4.47 -2.10
C VAL A 124 -8.40 -3.99 -3.53
N TRP A 125 -8.27 -2.67 -3.75
CA TRP A 125 -8.21 -2.07 -5.08
C TRP A 125 -6.83 -1.44 -5.34
N CYS A 126 -6.06 -2.07 -6.24
CA CYS A 126 -4.76 -1.58 -6.69
C CYS A 126 -4.80 -1.15 -8.16
N ARG A 127 -4.48 0.12 -8.46
CA ARG A 127 -4.56 0.64 -9.84
C ARG A 127 -3.49 1.68 -10.21
N SER A 128 -3.54 2.18 -11.45
CA SER A 128 -2.64 3.20 -11.99
C SER A 128 -1.19 2.73 -12.02
N LYS A 129 -0.24 3.36 -11.32
CA LYS A 129 1.17 2.98 -11.29
C LYS A 129 1.59 2.46 -9.90
N GLY A 130 0.61 2.01 -9.10
CA GLY A 130 0.83 1.52 -7.75
C GLY A 130 1.80 0.34 -7.73
N ARG A 131 2.75 0.35 -6.80
CA ARG A 131 3.76 -0.71 -6.62
C ARG A 131 3.69 -1.26 -5.21
N ILE A 132 3.40 -2.54 -5.08
CA ILE A 132 3.31 -3.26 -3.80
C ILE A 132 4.34 -4.38 -3.83
N TYR A 133 5.33 -4.36 -2.93
CA TYR A 133 6.50 -5.24 -3.03
C TYR A 133 7.23 -5.47 -1.71
N GLY A 134 8.16 -6.41 -1.71
CA GLY A 134 8.84 -6.87 -0.50
C GLY A 134 7.95 -7.82 0.33
N LYS A 135 8.21 -7.94 1.63
CA LYS A 135 7.38 -8.72 2.58
C LYS A 135 6.26 -7.83 3.15
N CYS A 136 5.35 -7.38 2.29
CA CYS A 136 4.28 -6.45 2.63
C CYS A 136 2.90 -7.14 2.67
N VAL A 137 1.95 -6.53 3.38
CA VAL A 137 0.54 -6.97 3.44
C VAL A 137 -0.36 -5.80 3.08
N VAL A 138 -1.24 -6.00 2.09
CA VAL A 138 -2.34 -5.08 1.78
C VAL A 138 -3.66 -5.84 1.88
N SER A 139 -4.56 -5.44 2.77
CA SER A 139 -5.77 -6.21 3.09
C SER A 139 -7.01 -5.34 3.23
N ASP A 140 -8.14 -6.01 3.49
CA ASP A 140 -9.46 -5.43 3.77
C ASP A 140 -9.94 -4.53 2.63
N ASN A 141 -10.38 -3.30 2.91
CA ASN A 141 -10.89 -2.35 1.91
C ASN A 141 -9.80 -1.35 1.44
N ALA A 142 -8.52 -1.69 1.62
CA ALA A 142 -7.43 -0.78 1.32
C ALA A 142 -7.38 -0.38 -0.16
N LYS A 143 -7.07 0.89 -0.41
CA LYS A 143 -7.00 1.47 -1.76
C LYS A 143 -5.60 2.01 -2.04
N VAL A 144 -4.93 1.44 -3.04
CA VAL A 144 -3.57 1.85 -3.46
C VAL A 144 -3.59 2.29 -4.93
N TYR A 145 -3.25 3.55 -5.20
CA TYR A 145 -3.25 4.07 -6.58
C TYR A 145 -2.26 5.22 -6.79
N GLY A 146 -2.21 5.80 -8.00
CA GLY A 146 -1.15 6.75 -8.36
C GLY A 146 0.21 6.04 -8.51
N ASP A 147 1.31 6.73 -8.23
CA ASP A 147 2.70 6.24 -8.19
C ASP A 147 3.10 5.72 -6.79
N ALA A 148 2.13 5.30 -5.97
CA ALA A 148 2.38 4.90 -4.58
C ALA A 148 3.26 3.66 -4.51
N LYS A 149 4.13 3.59 -3.51
CA LYS A 149 5.07 2.50 -3.28
C LYS A 149 4.89 1.96 -1.86
N ILE A 150 4.50 0.70 -1.75
CA ILE A 150 4.20 0.04 -0.47
C ILE A 150 5.19 -1.10 -0.23
N CYS A 151 5.91 -1.02 0.88
CA CYS A 151 6.73 -2.10 1.43
C CYS A 151 6.27 -2.56 2.81
N GLY A 152 5.39 -1.79 3.48
CA GLY A 152 4.85 -2.08 4.81
C GLY A 152 3.43 -2.65 4.79
N GLN A 153 2.64 -2.32 5.81
CA GLN A 153 1.27 -2.81 5.98
C GLN A 153 0.25 -1.70 5.67
N VAL A 154 -0.77 -2.03 4.86
CA VAL A 154 -1.92 -1.16 4.58
C VAL A 154 -3.21 -1.98 4.68
N CYS A 155 -4.05 -1.73 5.66
CA CYS A 155 -5.26 -2.52 5.92
C CYS A 155 -6.48 -1.64 6.22
N ASP A 156 -7.61 -2.27 6.59
CA ASP A 156 -8.92 -1.63 6.82
C ASP A 156 -9.38 -0.74 5.64
N ASN A 157 -9.81 0.50 5.89
CA ASN A 157 -10.27 1.45 4.87
C ASN A 157 -9.15 2.40 4.40
N ALA A 158 -7.88 2.10 4.72
CA ALA A 158 -6.77 2.99 4.46
C ALA A 158 -6.60 3.30 2.96
N VAL A 159 -6.23 4.55 2.66
CA VAL A 159 -6.05 5.04 1.28
C VAL A 159 -4.66 5.59 1.07
N VAL A 160 -3.87 4.95 0.21
CA VAL A 160 -2.51 5.40 -0.14
C VAL A 160 -2.41 5.74 -1.62
N TYR A 161 -2.03 6.97 -1.95
CA TYR A 161 -1.96 7.41 -3.36
C TYR A 161 -0.92 8.50 -3.65
N GLY A 162 -0.85 8.99 -4.89
CA GLY A 162 0.19 9.94 -5.31
C GLY A 162 1.55 9.24 -5.44
N LYS A 163 2.64 9.89 -5.05
CA LYS A 163 4.01 9.34 -4.97
C LYS A 163 4.37 8.90 -3.54
N ALA A 164 3.38 8.54 -2.71
CA ALA A 164 3.61 8.20 -1.31
C ALA A 164 4.48 6.94 -1.19
N PHE A 165 5.32 6.89 -0.16
CA PHE A 165 6.18 5.75 0.13
C PHE A 165 5.96 5.25 1.56
N ILE A 166 5.49 4.01 1.68
CA ILE A 166 5.23 3.32 2.95
C ILE A 166 6.34 2.28 3.15
N CYS A 167 7.20 2.48 4.15
CA CYS A 167 8.34 1.61 4.41
C CYS A 167 7.95 0.29 5.09
N ILE A 168 8.90 -0.64 5.16
CA ILE A 168 8.71 -2.04 5.61
C ILE A 168 8.04 -2.15 6.98
N GLU A 169 8.38 -1.28 7.94
CA GLU A 169 7.82 -1.32 9.30
C GLU A 169 6.61 -0.40 9.50
N ALA A 170 6.21 0.35 8.48
CA ALA A 170 5.08 1.26 8.57
C ALA A 170 3.75 0.51 8.55
N LYS A 171 2.79 1.02 9.32
CA LYS A 171 1.42 0.48 9.41
C LYS A 171 0.41 1.58 9.13
N ILE A 172 -0.40 1.42 8.08
CA ILE A 172 -1.46 2.35 7.71
C ILE A 172 -2.79 1.60 7.80
N TYR A 173 -3.70 2.02 8.68
CA TYR A 173 -4.92 1.26 8.97
C TYR A 173 -6.07 2.18 9.41
N ASP A 174 -7.21 1.61 9.80
CA ASP A 174 -8.49 2.32 9.97
C ASP A 174 -8.90 3.12 8.70
N ASP A 175 -9.25 4.41 8.84
CA ASP A 175 -9.64 5.32 7.75
C ASP A 175 -8.49 6.27 7.31
N ALA A 176 -7.25 5.92 7.65
CA ALA A 176 -6.08 6.76 7.42
C ALA A 176 -5.81 7.04 5.93
N LYS A 177 -5.27 8.22 5.63
CA LYS A 177 -4.91 8.62 4.25
C LYS A 177 -3.47 9.09 4.17
N VAL A 178 -2.70 8.51 3.24
CA VAL A 178 -1.32 8.92 2.95
C VAL A 178 -1.16 9.23 1.46
N TRP A 179 -0.73 10.44 1.11
CA TRP A 179 -0.64 10.83 -0.29
C TRP A 179 0.43 11.88 -0.64
N HIS A 180 0.40 12.39 -1.87
CA HIS A 180 1.45 13.23 -2.46
C HIS A 180 2.80 12.52 -2.41
N SER A 181 3.87 13.13 -1.92
CA SER A 181 5.21 12.55 -1.79
C SER A 181 5.57 12.26 -0.32
N ALA A 182 4.57 11.97 0.52
CA ALA A 182 4.80 11.61 1.91
C ALA A 182 5.63 10.32 2.02
N HIS A 183 6.54 10.29 3.00
CA HIS A 183 7.40 9.15 3.30
C HIS A 183 7.16 8.72 4.74
N VAL A 184 6.54 7.55 4.93
CA VAL A 184 6.10 7.06 6.23
C VAL A 184 6.84 5.78 6.60
N LYS A 185 7.51 5.81 7.74
CA LYS A 185 8.16 4.70 8.43
C LYS A 185 7.47 4.34 9.76
N GLY A 186 6.59 5.20 10.26
CA GLY A 186 5.79 4.99 11.48
C GLY A 186 4.37 4.47 11.21
N SER A 187 3.50 4.61 12.20
CA SER A 187 2.09 4.20 12.15
C SER A 187 1.16 5.39 11.87
N VAL A 188 0.19 5.21 10.98
CA VAL A 188 -0.88 6.21 10.69
C VAL A 188 -2.23 5.51 10.76
N TYR A 189 -3.12 5.94 11.64
CA TYR A 189 -4.40 5.26 11.91
C TYR A 189 -5.50 6.21 12.37
N GLY A 190 -6.68 5.70 12.73
CA GLY A 190 -7.90 6.50 12.88
C GLY A 190 -8.28 7.18 11.56
N ASN A 191 -8.61 8.47 11.63
CA ASN A 191 -8.91 9.34 10.49
C ASN A 191 -7.71 10.20 10.05
N ALA A 192 -6.49 9.84 10.47
CA ALA A 192 -5.30 10.65 10.30
C ALA A 192 -4.90 10.82 8.84
N LYS A 193 -4.25 11.95 8.55
CA LYS A 193 -3.88 12.37 7.19
C LYS A 193 -2.42 12.78 7.12
N VAL A 194 -1.64 12.09 6.29
CA VAL A 194 -0.24 12.42 6.01
C VAL A 194 -0.04 12.74 4.53
N SER A 195 0.47 13.94 4.21
CA SER A 195 0.58 14.38 2.81
C SER A 195 1.72 15.37 2.55
N GLY A 196 1.80 15.91 1.33
CA GLY A 196 2.87 16.81 0.91
C GLY A 196 4.17 16.04 0.69
N SER A 197 5.28 16.54 1.21
CA SER A 197 6.58 15.88 1.32
C SER A 197 6.91 15.54 2.78
N ALA A 198 5.90 15.30 3.62
CA ALA A 198 6.09 15.00 5.04
C ALA A 198 6.90 13.72 5.23
N HIS A 199 7.76 13.71 6.26
CA HIS A 199 8.54 12.56 6.68
C HIS A 199 8.10 12.13 8.08
N VAL A 200 7.67 10.89 8.23
CA VAL A 200 7.29 10.29 9.51
C VAL A 200 8.24 9.13 9.79
N CYS A 201 9.07 9.26 10.82
CA CYS A 201 10.06 8.26 11.19
C CYS A 201 9.46 7.03 11.88
N GLU A 202 10.26 5.97 11.98
CA GLU A 202 9.95 4.76 12.73
C GLU A 202 9.51 5.07 14.18
N GLY A 203 8.67 4.23 14.77
CA GLY A 203 8.16 4.41 16.13
C GLY A 203 7.20 5.59 16.33
N SER A 204 6.97 6.44 15.31
CA SER A 204 6.02 7.56 15.41
C SER A 204 4.59 7.11 15.17
N HIS A 205 3.63 7.75 15.84
CA HIS A 205 2.20 7.46 15.74
C HIS A 205 1.42 8.73 15.37
N ILE A 206 0.74 8.71 14.22
CA ILE A 206 -0.17 9.77 13.78
C ILE A 206 -1.59 9.20 13.78
N PHE A 207 -2.47 9.70 14.63
CA PHE A 207 -3.79 9.08 14.82
C PHE A 207 -4.92 10.06 15.13
N ASP A 208 -6.11 9.53 15.41
CA ASP A 208 -7.37 10.28 15.50
C ASP A 208 -7.62 11.09 14.21
N ASN A 209 -7.79 12.41 14.29
CA ASN A 209 -8.00 13.30 13.16
C ASN A 209 -6.74 14.11 12.78
N ALA A 210 -5.57 13.73 13.30
CA ALA A 210 -4.34 14.47 13.13
C ALA A 210 -3.93 14.63 11.66
N ARG A 211 -3.29 15.76 11.36
CA ARG A 211 -2.85 16.11 10.00
C ARG A 211 -1.37 16.48 9.99
N VAL A 212 -0.57 15.70 9.25
CA VAL A 212 0.84 15.99 9.00
C VAL A 212 1.05 16.27 7.51
N TYR A 213 1.48 17.48 7.15
CA TYR A 213 1.57 17.86 5.74
C TYR A 213 2.67 18.88 5.44
N GLY A 214 2.78 19.35 4.19
CA GLY A 214 3.91 20.17 3.77
C GLY A 214 5.21 19.36 3.76
N LYS A 215 6.31 19.92 4.22
CA LYS A 215 7.63 19.30 4.41
C LYS A 215 7.92 18.96 5.90
N ALA A 216 6.88 18.74 6.70
CA ALA A 216 7.03 18.46 8.12
C ALA A 216 7.89 17.20 8.35
N ALA A 217 8.77 17.24 9.34
CA ALA A 217 9.61 16.12 9.74
C ALA A 217 9.26 15.70 11.18
N VAL A 218 8.72 14.49 11.30
CA VAL A 218 8.34 13.85 12.55
C VAL A 218 9.37 12.76 12.86
N TYR A 219 10.18 12.98 13.89
CA TYR A 219 11.23 12.04 14.30
C TYR A 219 10.70 10.94 15.23
N LYS A 220 11.60 10.04 15.62
CA LYS A 220 11.30 8.79 16.32
C LYS A 220 10.45 8.97 17.58
N ASP A 221 9.52 8.06 17.82
CA ASP A 221 8.69 8.01 19.05
C ASP A 221 7.79 9.24 19.28
N VAL A 222 7.47 10.01 18.23
CA VAL A 222 6.53 11.15 18.33
C VAL A 222 5.09 10.68 18.18
N LYS A 223 4.19 11.24 18.99
CA LYS A 223 2.73 11.04 18.89
C LYS A 223 2.04 12.33 18.45
N ILE A 224 1.25 12.27 17.39
CA ILE A 224 0.41 13.38 16.94
C ILE A 224 -1.03 12.87 16.83
N TYR A 225 -1.94 13.42 17.62
CA TYR A 225 -3.30 12.90 17.77
C TYR A 225 -4.33 14.00 18.05
N GLY A 226 -5.58 13.63 18.38
CA GLY A 226 -6.69 14.58 18.40
C GLY A 226 -6.93 15.20 17.01
N ASN A 227 -7.06 16.52 16.95
CA ASN A 227 -7.19 17.32 15.72
C ASN A 227 -5.87 18.04 15.33
N ALA A 228 -4.76 17.67 15.96
CA ALA A 228 -3.49 18.38 15.84
C ALA A 228 -3.00 18.49 14.39
N ARG A 229 -2.30 19.60 14.09
CA ARG A 229 -1.80 19.90 12.75
C ARG A 229 -0.31 20.23 12.81
N VAL A 230 0.49 19.43 12.11
CA VAL A 230 1.93 19.66 11.94
C VAL A 230 2.23 19.85 10.47
N TYR A 231 2.72 21.02 10.08
CA TYR A 231 2.80 21.35 8.66
C TYR A 231 3.95 22.29 8.28
N GLU A 232 4.02 22.63 6.99
CA GLU A 232 5.12 23.40 6.39
C GLU A 232 6.48 22.74 6.65
N ASN A 233 7.46 23.37 7.30
CA ASN A 233 8.80 22.80 7.53
C ASN A 233 9.04 22.52 9.04
N ALA A 234 7.96 22.29 9.81
CA ALA A 234 8.06 22.00 11.23
C ALA A 234 8.89 20.73 11.47
N ARG A 235 9.70 20.74 12.55
CA ARG A 235 10.54 19.61 12.96
C ARG A 235 10.21 19.20 14.38
N ILE A 236 9.75 17.97 14.54
CA ILE A 236 9.26 17.44 15.81
C ILE A 236 10.21 16.33 16.27
N TYR A 237 11.03 16.61 17.29
CA TYR A 237 12.03 15.66 17.80
C TYR A 237 11.43 14.66 18.79
N GLY A 238 12.18 13.62 19.13
CA GLY A 238 11.60 12.39 19.63
C GLY A 238 10.78 12.50 20.93
N LYS A 239 9.92 11.52 21.18
CA LYS A 239 9.05 11.45 22.38
C LYS A 239 8.16 12.68 22.60
N VAL A 240 7.94 13.50 21.57
CA VAL A 240 7.00 14.62 21.64
C VAL A 240 5.56 14.13 21.50
N GLU A 241 4.64 14.77 22.23
CA GLU A 241 3.20 14.57 22.08
C GLU A 241 2.54 15.87 21.62
N ILE A 242 1.85 15.85 20.48
CA ILE A 242 1.09 16.99 19.95
C ILE A 242 -0.37 16.57 19.80
N TYR A 243 -1.28 17.21 20.51
CA TYR A 243 -2.66 16.76 20.58
C TYR A 243 -3.69 17.88 20.76
N ASP A 244 -4.95 17.51 20.94
CA ASP A 244 -6.11 18.39 20.89
C ASP A 244 -6.15 19.15 19.55
N ASP A 245 -6.26 20.47 19.55
CA ASP A 245 -6.32 21.32 18.35
C ASP A 245 -4.99 22.03 18.06
N ALA A 246 -3.89 21.58 18.69
CA ALA A 246 -2.58 22.20 18.57
C ALA A 246 -2.06 22.28 17.12
N CYS A 247 -1.43 23.41 16.79
CA CYS A 247 -0.88 23.69 15.48
C CYS A 247 0.61 24.01 15.56
N VAL A 248 1.44 23.25 14.83
CA VAL A 248 2.88 23.50 14.69
C VAL A 248 3.22 23.67 13.20
N SER A 249 3.87 24.78 12.84
CA SER A 249 4.03 25.19 11.45
C SER A 249 5.39 25.82 11.16
N ASN A 250 5.56 26.36 9.95
CA ASN A 250 6.73 27.10 9.49
C ASN A 250 8.04 26.34 9.68
N ARG A 251 9.03 26.92 10.36
CA ARG A 251 10.33 26.28 10.65
C ARG A 251 10.47 26.02 12.14
N SER A 252 9.36 25.86 12.85
CA SER A 252 9.38 25.62 14.28
C SER A 252 10.03 24.27 14.60
N ILE A 253 10.74 24.25 15.72
CA ILE A 253 11.44 23.08 16.25
C ILE A 253 10.84 22.75 17.60
N ILE A 254 10.31 21.54 17.77
CA ILE A 254 9.86 21.03 19.06
C ILE A 254 10.90 20.05 19.57
N ALA A 255 11.52 20.35 20.71
CA ALA A 255 12.56 19.54 21.32
C ALA A 255 12.01 18.23 21.89
N GLU A 256 12.90 17.28 22.17
CA GLU A 256 12.51 15.96 22.69
C GLU A 256 11.74 16.05 24.01
N GLY A 257 10.72 15.20 24.17
CA GLY A 257 9.95 15.05 25.40
C GLY A 257 8.94 16.16 25.70
N VAL A 258 8.76 17.12 24.78
CA VAL A 258 7.81 18.24 24.93
C VAL A 258 6.39 17.82 24.60
N LYS A 259 5.41 18.39 25.31
CA LYS A 259 3.98 18.29 25.02
C LYS A 259 3.41 19.60 24.49
N ILE A 260 2.72 19.55 23.36
CA ILE A 260 2.01 20.68 22.77
C ILE A 260 0.51 20.34 22.70
N TYR A 261 -0.34 21.10 23.37
CA TYR A 261 -1.74 20.70 23.55
C TYR A 261 -2.73 21.85 23.66
N GLY A 262 -4.01 21.52 23.83
CA GLY A 262 -5.11 22.47 23.75
C GLY A 262 -5.16 23.18 22.40
N ASN A 263 -5.22 24.51 22.42
CA ASN A 263 -5.26 25.36 21.22
C ASN A 263 -3.90 26.02 20.90
N ALA A 264 -2.77 25.44 21.31
CA ALA A 264 -1.45 26.02 21.10
C ALA A 264 -1.16 26.28 19.61
N VAL A 265 -0.59 27.44 19.27
CA VAL A 265 -0.25 27.82 17.89
C VAL A 265 1.22 28.21 17.77
N ILE A 266 2.07 27.25 17.43
CA ILE A 266 3.51 27.46 17.25
C ILE A 266 3.81 27.71 15.77
N ASN A 267 4.45 28.84 15.50
CA ASN A 267 4.77 29.28 14.14
C ASN A 267 6.14 29.97 14.07
N GLY A 268 6.54 30.42 12.88
CA GLY A 268 7.82 31.10 12.67
C GLY A 268 9.04 30.18 12.74
N LYS A 269 10.13 30.68 13.33
CA LYS A 269 11.44 29.98 13.47
C LYS A 269 11.77 29.74 14.95
N GLN A 270 10.78 29.32 15.72
CA GLN A 270 10.93 29.18 17.18
C GLN A 270 11.42 27.78 17.56
N LYS A 271 12.16 27.69 18.66
CA LYS A 271 12.50 26.43 19.32
C LYS A 271 11.73 26.34 20.62
N ILE A 272 10.92 25.30 20.77
CA ILE A 272 10.13 25.02 21.97
C ILE A 272 10.79 23.89 22.74
N CYS A 273 11.14 24.16 24.00
CA CYS A 273 11.85 23.24 24.89
C CYS A 273 11.01 22.82 26.11
N ASP A 274 9.87 23.46 26.33
CA ASP A 274 8.98 23.22 27.46
C ASP A 274 7.57 22.95 26.95
N ASP A 275 6.77 22.27 27.77
CA ASP A 275 5.35 22.02 27.49
C ASP A 275 4.63 23.34 27.23
N THR A 276 3.77 23.35 26.21
CA THR A 276 3.07 24.57 25.77
C THR A 276 1.61 24.26 25.51
N ASP A 277 0.73 25.06 26.13
CA ASP A 277 -0.70 25.04 25.85
C ASP A 277 -1.17 26.35 25.20
N GLY A 278 -2.42 26.36 24.71
CA GLY A 278 -3.01 27.54 24.07
C GLY A 278 -3.35 28.69 25.01
N SER A 279 -3.08 28.59 26.32
CA SER A 279 -3.33 29.66 27.29
C SER A 279 -2.16 30.65 27.38
N GLU A 280 -0.95 30.20 27.06
CA GLU A 280 0.21 31.07 26.95
C GLU A 280 0.21 31.76 25.58
N LYS A 281 0.12 33.10 25.56
CA LYS A 281 0.52 33.86 24.37
C LYS A 281 1.97 33.48 24.09
N ILE A 282 2.22 32.79 22.98
CA ILE A 282 3.56 32.50 22.48
C ILE A 282 4.22 33.84 22.12
N LEU A 283 4.77 34.48 23.14
CA LEU A 283 5.71 35.57 23.01
C LEU A 283 6.93 34.97 22.32
N ASP A 284 7.46 35.71 21.36
CA ASP A 284 8.68 35.37 20.62
C ASP A 284 9.82 35.12 21.63
N LYS A 285 9.98 33.87 22.09
CA LYS A 285 11.09 33.44 22.96
C LYS A 285 12.32 33.25 22.08
N THR A 286 12.72 34.28 21.35
CA THR A 286 14.04 34.38 20.72
C THR A 286 14.99 35.02 21.73
N ALA A 287 15.74 34.17 22.44
CA ALA A 287 17.02 34.51 23.04
C ALA A 287 18.10 33.69 22.34
#